data_AF-A0A975KIJ8-F1
#
_entry.id   AF-A0A975KIJ8-F1
#
_cell.length_a   1.000
_cell.length_b   1.000
_cell.length_c   1.000
_cell.angle_alpha   90.00
_cell.angle_beta   90.00
_cell.angle_gamma   90.00
#
_symmetry.space_group_name_H-M   'P 1'
#
loop_
_entity.id
_entity.type
_entity.pdbx_description
1 polymer ?
#
loop_
_entity_poly.entity_id
_entity_poly.type
_entity_poly.pdbx_seq_one_letter_code
_entity_poly.pdbx_strand_id
1 'polypeptide(L)'
;MCIEGGSAGRKIAILNQDVCFGNKLCCFSPFVGIGKYMYYYLQSPSFFELFNLNKTGIIGGVSIAKVKEILIPLPPIKEQQRIVAQIEKLFEQLR
;
A
#
# COMPACT_ATOMS: atom_id res chain seq x y z
N MET A 1 4.90 -0.02 4.85
CA MET A 1 3.72 -0.87 5.13
C MET A 1 4.10 -1.93 6.15
N CYS A 2 3.21 -2.24 7.10
CA CYS A 2 3.37 -3.38 8.00
C CYS A 2 3.05 -4.69 7.29
N ILE A 3 3.99 -5.65 7.30
CA ILE A 3 3.87 -6.93 6.58
C ILE A 3 3.65 -8.15 7.49
N GLU A 4 3.81 -8.00 8.81
CA GLU A 4 3.62 -9.10 9.76
C GLU A 4 3.06 -8.60 11.10
N GLY A 5 2.24 -9.42 11.75
CA GLY A 5 1.62 -9.13 13.05
C GLY A 5 0.21 -8.59 12.94
N GLY A 6 -0.30 -8.10 14.07
CA GLY A 6 -1.69 -7.65 14.19
C GLY A 6 -2.07 -6.52 13.23
N SER A 7 -1.11 -5.72 12.76
CA SER A 7 -1.36 -4.60 11.83
C SER A 7 -0.95 -4.89 10.37
N ALA A 8 -0.58 -6.14 10.04
CA ALA A 8 -0.13 -6.52 8.71
C ALA A 8 -1.18 -6.20 7.64
N GLY A 9 -0.77 -5.57 6.54
CA GLY A 9 -1.65 -5.15 5.44
C GLY A 9 -2.55 -3.96 5.74
N ARG A 10 -2.62 -3.50 7.01
CA ARG A 10 -3.51 -2.40 7.44
C ARG A 10 -2.77 -1.09 7.68
N LYS A 11 -1.59 -1.14 8.32
CA LYS A 11 -0.80 0.06 8.59
C LYS A 11 0.09 0.40 7.39
N ILE A 12 -0.31 1.44 6.66
CA ILE A 12 0.35 1.97 5.48
C ILE A 12 0.53 3.48 5.70
N ALA A 13 1.69 4.02 5.34
CA ALA A 13 2.01 5.43 5.50
C ALA A 13 2.87 5.91 4.34
N ILE A 14 2.75 7.19 4.01
CA ILE A 14 3.68 7.91 3.13
C ILE A 14 4.78 8.50 4.01
N LEU A 15 6.02 8.35 3.56
CA LEU A 15 7.18 8.96 4.21
C LEU A 15 7.32 10.42 3.74
N ASN A 16 7.50 11.34 4.68
CA ASN A 16 7.78 12.76 4.42
C ASN A 16 9.25 13.14 4.70
N GLN A 17 10.05 12.16 5.11
CA GLN A 17 11.46 12.27 5.45
C GLN A 17 12.11 10.89 5.34
N ASP A 18 13.44 10.86 5.31
CA ASP A 18 14.18 9.62 5.38
C ASP A 18 13.97 8.96 6.75
N VAL A 19 13.72 7.65 6.74
CA VAL A 19 13.50 6.87 7.96
C VAL A 19 14.22 5.53 7.89
N CYS A 20 14.63 5.05 9.07
CA CYS A 20 14.98 3.66 9.29
C CYS A 20 13.76 2.94 9.85
N PHE A 21 13.36 1.82 9.26
CA PHE A 21 12.29 0.98 9.79
C PHE A 21 12.83 -0.38 10.21
N GLY A 22 12.36 -0.87 11.36
CA GLY A 22 12.75 -2.17 11.89
C GLY A 22 12.08 -3.34 11.17
N ASN A 23 12.23 -4.52 11.77
CA ASN A 23 11.62 -5.76 11.27
C ASN A 23 10.11 -5.61 11.07
N LYS A 24 9.56 -6.41 10.14
CA LYS A 24 8.11 -6.50 9.83
C LYS A 24 7.51 -5.29 9.13
N LEU A 25 8.34 -4.36 8.67
CA LEU A 25 7.96 -3.26 7.78
C LEU A 25 8.63 -3.46 6.42
N CYS A 26 7.94 -3.07 5.35
CA CYS A 26 8.52 -2.95 4.01
C CYS A 26 8.26 -1.56 3.42
N CYS A 27 9.14 -1.15 2.51
CA CYS A 27 8.99 0.09 1.75
C CYS A 27 8.61 -0.23 0.31
N PHE A 28 7.65 0.52 -0.23
CA PHE A 28 7.36 0.57 -1.65
C PHE A 28 8.02 1.84 -2.20
N SER A 29 8.93 1.69 -3.15
CA SER A 29 9.63 2.81 -3.79
C SER A 29 9.18 2.92 -5.24
N PRO A 30 8.05 3.59 -5.52
CA PRO A 30 7.52 3.72 -6.88
C PRO A 30 8.39 4.65 -7.74
N PHE A 31 8.33 4.45 -9.06
CA PHE A 31 8.85 5.43 -10.01
C PHE A 31 8.10 6.77 -9.88
N VAL A 32 8.77 7.86 -10.27
CA VAL A 32 8.28 9.24 -10.14
C VAL A 32 6.84 9.36 -10.66
N GLY A 33 5.96 9.96 -9.86
CA GLY A 33 4.58 10.29 -10.23
C GLY A 33 3.51 9.26 -9.82
N ILE A 34 3.88 8.07 -9.36
CA ILE A 34 2.92 6.97 -9.06
C ILE A 34 2.63 6.84 -7.54
N GLY A 35 3.37 7.56 -6.69
CA GLY A 35 3.38 7.38 -5.24
C GLY A 35 2.01 7.45 -4.55
N LYS A 36 1.22 8.50 -4.84
CA LYS A 36 -0.11 8.66 -4.23
C LYS A 36 -1.11 7.61 -4.70
N TYR A 37 -1.10 7.28 -6.00
CA TYR A 37 -1.96 6.23 -6.54
C TYR A 37 -1.67 4.89 -5.88
N MET A 38 -0.39 4.51 -5.81
CA MET A 38 0.05 3.28 -5.15
C MET A 38 -0.36 3.28 -3.67
N TYR A 39 -0.17 4.40 -2.95
CA TYR A 39 -0.60 4.52 -1.56
C TYR A 39 -2.09 4.23 -1.36
N TYR A 40 -2.97 4.79 -2.19
CA TYR A 40 -4.41 4.52 -2.10
C TYR A 40 -4.78 3.12 -2.55
N TYR A 41 -4.13 2.59 -3.59
CA TYR A 41 -4.38 1.22 -4.05
C TYR A 41 -4.01 0.19 -2.97
N LEU A 42 -2.89 0.38 -2.26
CA LEU A 42 -2.49 -0.49 -1.15
C LEU A 42 -3.49 -0.50 0.01
N GLN A 43 -4.37 0.51 0.11
CA GLN A 43 -5.44 0.57 1.11
C GLN A 43 -6.78 0.05 0.58
N SER A 44 -6.86 -0.31 -0.71
CA SER A 44 -8.10 -0.78 -1.32
C SER A 44 -8.48 -2.17 -0.78
N PRO A 45 -9.79 -2.50 -0.77
CA PRO A 45 -10.24 -3.85 -0.44
C PRO A 45 -9.57 -4.93 -1.30
N SER A 46 -9.39 -4.67 -2.60
CA SER A 46 -8.77 -5.59 -3.53
C SER A 46 -7.33 -5.93 -3.15
N PHE A 47 -6.51 -4.94 -2.79
CA PHE A 47 -5.15 -5.22 -2.33
C PHE A 47 -5.17 -5.95 -0.98
N PHE A 48 -6.04 -5.53 -0.05
CA PHE A 48 -6.13 -6.14 1.27
C PHE A 48 -6.52 -7.63 1.21
N GLU A 49 -7.43 -7.99 0.32
CA GLU A 49 -7.80 -9.39 0.03
C GLU A 49 -6.61 -10.18 -0.51
N LEU A 50 -5.90 -9.67 -1.53
CA LEU A 50 -4.70 -10.29 -2.08
C LEU A 50 -3.61 -10.47 -1.02
N PHE A 51 -3.43 -9.47 -0.15
CA PHE A 51 -2.49 -9.53 0.95
C PHE A 51 -2.87 -10.64 1.94
N ASN A 52 -4.16 -10.75 2.31
CA ASN A 52 -4.65 -11.77 3.23
C ASN A 52 -4.56 -13.18 2.66
N LEU A 53 -4.77 -13.37 1.35
CA LEU A 53 -4.58 -14.66 0.68
C LEU A 53 -3.14 -15.17 0.76
N ASN A 54 -2.18 -14.24 0.81
CA ASN A 54 -0.75 -14.56 0.94
C ASN A 54 -0.25 -14.59 2.39
N LYS A 55 -1.13 -14.34 3.38
CA LYS A 55 -0.77 -14.28 4.79
C LYS A 55 -0.58 -15.68 5.36
N THR A 56 0.53 -15.89 6.04
CA THR A 56 0.93 -17.19 6.61
C THR A 56 1.37 -17.05 8.06
N GLY A 57 1.42 -18.18 8.78
CA GLY A 57 1.89 -18.27 10.16
C GLY A 57 0.91 -17.76 11.21
N ILE A 58 1.13 -18.15 12.47
CA ILE A 58 0.23 -17.87 13.60
C ILE A 58 0.13 -16.37 13.89
N ILE A 59 1.26 -15.66 13.84
CA ILE A 59 1.34 -14.20 14.01
C ILE A 59 0.77 -13.47 12.78
N GLY A 60 0.73 -14.17 11.64
CA GLY A 60 0.17 -13.69 10.39
C GLY A 60 1.03 -12.64 9.70
N GLY A 61 1.71 -13.01 8.63
CA GLY A 61 2.44 -12.08 7.78
C GLY A 61 2.64 -12.56 6.35
N VAL A 62 3.12 -11.64 5.51
CA VAL A 62 3.46 -11.90 4.12
C VAL A 62 4.96 -11.62 3.95
N SER A 63 5.69 -12.58 3.40
CA SER A 63 7.11 -12.41 3.13
C SER A 63 7.36 -11.35 2.06
N ILE A 64 8.53 -10.70 2.06
CA ILE A 64 8.89 -9.72 1.02
C ILE A 64 8.83 -10.35 -0.37
N ALA A 65 9.23 -11.63 -0.51
CA ALA A 65 9.14 -12.36 -1.76
C ALA A 65 7.68 -12.44 -2.27
N LYS A 66 6.74 -12.80 -1.39
CA LYS A 66 5.31 -12.85 -1.74
C LYS A 66 4.73 -11.47 -2.02
N VAL A 67 5.13 -10.43 -1.28
CA VAL A 67 4.70 -9.05 -1.58
C VAL A 67 5.13 -8.63 -3.00
N LYS A 68 6.32 -9.03 -3.46
CA LYS A 68 6.81 -8.74 -4.83
C LYS A 68 6.05 -9.49 -5.92
N GLU A 69 5.38 -10.60 -5.60
CA GLU A 69 4.56 -11.39 -6.53
C GLU A 69 3.14 -10.81 -6.70
N ILE A 70 2.70 -9.91 -5.82
CA ILE A 70 1.38 -9.28 -5.91
C ILE A 70 1.37 -8.31 -7.10
N LEU A 71 0.50 -8.59 -8.07
CA LEU A 71 0.28 -7.71 -9.22
C LEU A 71 -0.50 -6.47 -8.81
N ILE A 72 0.03 -5.29 -9.17
CA ILE A 72 -0.61 -4.00 -8.96
C ILE A 72 -1.11 -3.49 -10.32
N PRO A 73 -2.41 -3.19 -10.48
CA PRO A 73 -2.93 -2.58 -11.69
C PRO A 73 -2.31 -1.19 -11.85
N LEU A 74 -1.77 -0.92 -13.03
CA LEU A 74 -1.15 0.37 -13.33
C LEU A 74 -1.87 1.02 -14.52
N PRO A 75 -2.95 1.79 -14.28
CA PRO A 75 -3.65 2.47 -15.35
C PRO A 75 -2.79 3.60 -15.94
N PRO A 76 -3.19 4.21 -17.09
CA PRO A 76 -2.47 5.36 -17.65
C PRO A 76 -2.31 6.51 -16.64
N ILE A 77 -1.24 7.30 -16.74
CA ILE A 77 -0.92 8.37 -15.78
C ILE A 77 -2.08 9.34 -15.53
N LYS A 78 -2.81 9.73 -16.58
CA LYS A 78 -3.99 10.60 -16.45
C LYS A 78 -5.07 9.99 -15.56
N GLU A 79 -5.28 8.68 -15.68
CA GLU A 79 -6.26 7.94 -14.89
C GLU A 79 -5.80 7.80 -13.43
N GLN A 80 -4.51 7.54 -13.20
CA GLN A 80 -3.93 7.55 -11.85
C GLN A 80 -4.16 8.89 -11.15
N GLN A 81 -3.90 10.00 -11.85
CA GLN A 81 -4.12 11.36 -11.33
C GLN A 81 -5.60 11.63 -11.05
N ARG A 82 -6.50 11.23 -11.95
CA ARG A 82 -7.95 11.38 -11.78
C ARG A 82 -8.46 10.64 -10.54
N ILE A 83 -8.01 9.40 -10.33
CA ILE A 83 -8.36 8.58 -9.16
C ILE A 83 -7.88 9.27 -7.88
N VAL A 84 -6.61 9.68 -7.83
CA VAL A 84 -6.02 10.38 -6.68
C VAL A 84 -6.80 11.64 -6.35
N ALA A 85 -7.07 12.49 -7.35
CA ALA A 85 -7.81 13.73 -7.15
C ALA A 85 -9.22 13.51 -6.59
N GLN A 86 -9.92 12.47 -7.07
CA GLN A 86 -11.25 12.14 -6.57
C GLN A 86 -11.22 11.68 -5.12
N ILE A 87 -10.23 10.86 -4.74
CA ILE A 87 -10.05 10.40 -3.36
C ILE A 87 -9.72 11.57 -2.44
N GLU A 88 -8.77 12.43 -2.81
CA GLU A 88 -8.38 13.61 -2.03
C GLU A 88 -9.57 14.55 -1.82
N LYS A 89 -10.35 14.81 -2.88
CA LYS A 89 -11.58 15.63 -2.81
C LYS A 89 -12.60 15.06 -1.81
N LEU A 90 -12.76 13.74 -1.74
CA LEU A 90 -13.67 13.10 -0.78
C LEU A 90 -13.14 13.22 0.65
N PHE A 91 -11.83 13.06 0.87
CA PHE A 91 -11.23 13.25 2.18
C PHE A 91 -11.30 14.70 2.69
N GLU A 92 -11.29 15.69 1.79
CA GLU A 92 -11.51 17.09 2.17
C GLU A 92 -12.90 17.33 2.75
N GLN A 93 -13.91 16.55 2.36
CA GLN A 93 -15.28 16.65 2.91
C GLN A 93 -15.44 16.02 4.29
N LEU A 94 -14.45 15.24 4.74
CA LEU A 94 -14.42 14.62 6.07
C LEU A 94 -13.72 15.49 7.12
N ARG A 95 -13.24 16.68 6.72
CA ARG A 95 -12.58 17.65 7.61
C ARG A 95 -13.57 18.62 8.24
#